data_AF-A0A7C1SR05-F1
#
_entry.id   AF-A0A7C1SR05-F1
#
_cell.length_a   1.000
_cell.length_b   1.000
_cell.length_c   1.000
_cell.angle_alpha   90.00
_cell.angle_beta   90.00
_cell.angle_gamma   90.00
#
_symmetry.space_group_name_H-M   'P 1'
#
loop_
_entity.id
_entity.type
_entity.pdbx_description
1 polymer ?
#
loop_
_entity_poly.entity_id
_entity_poly.type
_entity_poly.pdbx_seq_one_letter_code
_entity_poly.pdbx_strand_id
1 'polypeptide(L)'
;MLTRYLALYIAAFAVVFTFSVTAFPPDALSKQNKSPTIEEASVAFNKLDPALKVLSVNPTSMPDLWEIVVQLKTQQKTVLYLNSAGTLVFAGSLFDINNRINLTKARQETLNRVDFASIPVDNDLVLGNPSAKKKVIVFDDPD
;
A
#
# COMPACT_ATOMS: atom_id res chain seq x y z
N MET A 1 9.48 67.96 -36.57
CA MET A 1 10.37 67.52 -35.48
C MET A 1 9.64 66.64 -34.44
N LEU A 2 8.76 65.71 -34.87
CA LEU A 2 7.93 64.92 -33.93
C LEU A 2 7.81 63.42 -34.26
N THR A 3 8.65 62.91 -35.16
CA THR A 3 8.62 61.50 -35.60
C THR A 3 9.83 60.69 -35.11
N ARG A 4 10.77 61.32 -34.39
CA ARG A 4 12.01 60.65 -33.91
C ARG A 4 11.91 60.08 -32.49
N TYR A 5 10.86 60.39 -31.73
CA TYR A 5 10.68 59.87 -30.36
C TYR A 5 9.73 58.67 -30.27
N LEU A 6 9.00 58.34 -31.34
CA LEU A 6 8.08 57.19 -31.34
C LEU A 6 8.82 55.84 -31.42
N ALA A 7 10.03 55.82 -32.00
CA ALA A 7 10.84 54.61 -32.10
C ALA A 7 11.54 54.23 -30.77
N LEU A 8 11.51 55.08 -29.75
CA LEU A 8 12.21 54.83 -28.48
C LEU A 8 11.31 54.23 -27.39
N TYR A 9 10.00 54.12 -27.61
CA TYR A 9 9.06 53.63 -26.59
C TYR A 9 8.63 52.17 -26.76
N ILE A 10 8.88 51.55 -27.92
CA ILE A 10 8.59 50.12 -28.13
C ILE A 10 9.71 49.22 -27.56
N ALA A 11 10.86 49.80 -27.22
CA ALA A 11 11.98 49.07 -26.60
C ALA A 11 11.86 48.90 -25.07
N ALA A 12 10.87 49.52 -24.41
CA ALA A 12 10.77 49.54 -22.95
C ALA A 12 9.62 48.69 -22.37
N PHE A 13 8.90 47.93 -23.20
CA PHE A 13 7.87 46.99 -22.74
C PHE A 13 8.19 45.54 -23.13
N ALA A 14 9.48 45.18 -23.14
CA ALA A 14 9.90 43.80 -22.93
C ALA A 14 10.04 43.58 -21.43
N VAL A 15 8.93 43.67 -20.70
CA VAL A 15 8.84 43.24 -19.32
C VAL A 15 9.06 41.73 -19.32
N VAL A 16 10.30 41.36 -19.01
CA VAL A 16 10.73 40.17 -18.29
C VAL A 16 9.58 39.20 -18.01
N PHE A 17 9.33 38.32 -18.97
CA PHE A 17 8.64 37.07 -18.70
C PHE A 17 9.43 35.94 -19.36
N THR A 18 10.73 35.92 -19.07
CA THR A 18 11.47 34.66 -19.05
C THR A 18 10.90 33.87 -17.89
N PHE A 19 9.78 33.17 -18.11
CA PHE A 19 9.53 31.95 -17.38
C PHE A 19 10.73 31.06 -17.70
N SER A 20 11.75 31.10 -16.85
CA SER A 20 12.61 29.96 -16.66
C SER A 20 11.65 28.82 -16.34
N VAL A 21 11.35 28.01 -17.34
CA VAL A 21 10.97 26.63 -17.12
C VAL A 21 12.14 26.09 -16.34
N THR A 22 12.06 26.13 -15.01
CA THR A 22 12.90 25.29 -14.17
C THR A 22 12.57 23.90 -14.67
N ALA A 23 13.46 23.36 -15.49
CA ALA A 23 13.40 21.98 -15.92
C ALA A 23 13.15 21.18 -14.65
N PHE A 24 11.94 20.63 -14.52
CA PHE A 24 11.74 19.52 -13.60
C PHE A 24 12.81 18.52 -14.00
N PRO A 25 13.83 18.26 -13.17
CA PRO A 25 14.84 17.29 -13.54
C PRO A 25 14.07 15.99 -13.82
N PRO A 26 14.21 15.37 -14.99
CA PRO A 26 13.47 14.16 -15.33
C PRO A 26 13.73 13.03 -14.31
N ASP A 27 14.81 13.15 -13.54
CA ASP A 27 15.19 12.25 -12.45
C ASP A 27 14.44 12.44 -11.12
N ALA A 28 13.68 13.52 -10.91
CA ALA A 28 12.89 13.69 -9.68
C ALA A 28 11.69 12.73 -9.62
N LEU A 29 11.14 12.34 -10.78
CA LEU A 29 10.07 11.35 -10.89
C LEU A 29 10.60 9.90 -11.01
N SER A 30 11.84 9.70 -11.48
CA SER A 30 12.40 8.36 -11.71
C SER A 30 12.75 7.63 -10.42
N LYS A 31 13.13 8.36 -9.35
CA LYS A 31 13.42 7.80 -8.02
C LYS A 31 12.19 7.45 -7.18
N GLN A 32 11.01 7.97 -7.52
CA GLN A 32 9.80 7.87 -6.70
C GLN A 32 9.09 6.51 -6.78
N ASN A 33 9.45 5.65 -7.75
CA ASN A 33 8.71 4.43 -8.06
C ASN A 33 9.52 3.13 -7.93
N LYS A 34 10.66 3.17 -7.22
CA LYS A 34 11.40 1.94 -6.90
C LYS A 34 10.68 1.20 -5.77
N SER A 35 10.31 -0.06 -6.01
CA SER A 35 9.78 -0.92 -4.96
C SER A 35 10.81 -1.10 -3.85
N PRO A 36 10.44 -0.93 -2.56
CA PRO A 36 11.32 -1.27 -1.46
C PRO A 36 11.54 -2.79 -1.48
N THR A 37 12.79 -3.20 -1.27
CA THR A 37 13.14 -4.60 -1.10
C THR A 37 12.67 -5.12 0.26
N ILE A 38 12.56 -6.45 0.41
CA ILE A 38 12.19 -7.07 1.69
C ILE A 38 13.21 -6.70 2.79
N GLU A 39 14.49 -6.56 2.44
CA GLU A 39 15.55 -6.16 3.36
C GLU A 39 15.39 -4.70 3.82
N GLU A 40 15.20 -3.77 2.89
CA GLU A 40 14.94 -2.35 3.20
C GLU A 40 13.69 -2.19 4.09
N ALA A 41 12.61 -2.92 3.75
CA ALA A 41 11.40 -2.95 4.57
C ALA A 41 11.68 -3.52 5.97
N SER A 42 12.41 -4.64 6.07
CA SER A 42 12.74 -5.25 7.36
C SER A 42 13.53 -4.31 8.26
N VAL A 43 14.50 -3.58 7.70
CA VAL A 43 15.26 -2.56 8.44
C VAL A 43 14.36 -1.43 8.93
N ALA A 44 13.40 -0.98 8.12
CA ALA A 44 12.45 0.06 8.52
C ALA A 44 11.54 -0.43 9.66
N PHE A 45 10.96 -1.63 9.55
CA PHE A 45 10.06 -2.18 10.57
C PHE A 45 10.78 -2.57 11.86
N ASN A 46 12.05 -3.03 11.79
CA ASN A 46 12.86 -3.29 12.98
C ASN A 46 13.05 -2.06 13.87
N LYS A 47 13.03 -0.84 13.29
CA LYS A 47 13.07 0.42 14.06
C LYS A 47 11.76 0.72 14.77
N LEU A 48 10.64 0.24 14.24
CA LEU A 48 9.30 0.43 14.80
C LEU A 48 9.01 -0.59 15.90
N ASP A 49 9.17 -1.87 15.57
CA ASP A 49 9.04 -2.98 16.52
C ASP A 49 9.87 -4.18 16.01
N PRO A 50 10.93 -4.59 16.74
CA PRO A 50 11.76 -5.74 16.39
C PRO A 50 11.01 -7.07 16.31
N ALA A 51 9.79 -7.14 16.84
CA ALA A 51 8.97 -8.35 16.78
C ALA A 51 8.24 -8.55 15.46
N LEU A 52 8.21 -7.54 14.58
CA LEU A 52 7.52 -7.61 13.30
C LEU A 52 8.41 -8.27 12.25
N LYS A 53 7.98 -9.43 11.76
CA LYS A 53 8.68 -10.11 10.66
C LYS A 53 8.05 -9.75 9.33
N VAL A 54 8.82 -9.13 8.43
CA VAL A 54 8.36 -8.84 7.06
C VAL A 54 8.31 -10.14 6.25
N LEU A 55 7.17 -10.38 5.59
CA LEU A 55 6.92 -11.57 4.77
C LEU A 55 6.96 -11.24 3.27
N SER A 56 6.32 -10.14 2.86
CA SER A 56 6.26 -9.74 1.45
C SER A 56 6.02 -8.26 1.27
N VAL A 57 6.38 -7.77 0.09
CA VAL A 57 6.17 -6.39 -0.39
C VAL A 57 5.34 -6.47 -1.66
N ASN A 58 4.21 -5.76 -1.72
CA ASN A 58 3.32 -5.71 -2.88
C ASN A 58 3.02 -4.25 -3.26
N PRO A 59 2.86 -3.93 -4.56
CA PRO A 59 2.44 -2.60 -4.99
C PRO A 59 1.00 -2.31 -4.55
N THR A 60 0.67 -1.05 -4.31
CA THR A 60 -0.71 -0.59 -4.13
C THR A 60 -1.19 0.19 -5.36
N SER A 61 -2.49 0.51 -5.40
CA SER A 61 -3.06 1.41 -6.41
C SER A 61 -2.65 2.88 -6.21
N MET A 62 -1.98 3.20 -5.09
CA MET A 62 -1.48 4.55 -4.80
C MET A 62 0.00 4.68 -5.16
N PRO A 63 0.41 5.83 -5.76
CA PRO A 63 1.81 6.12 -6.00
C PRO A 63 2.56 6.27 -4.66
N ASP A 64 3.83 5.86 -4.65
CA ASP A 64 4.73 5.90 -3.48
C ASP A 64 4.18 5.21 -2.22
N LEU A 65 3.27 4.23 -2.37
CA LEU A 65 2.74 3.44 -1.26
C LEU A 65 2.81 1.94 -1.58
N TRP A 66 3.48 1.21 -0.70
CA TRP A 66 3.69 -0.23 -0.82
C TRP A 66 3.01 -0.96 0.32
N GLU A 67 2.33 -2.05 -0.02
CA GLU A 67 1.73 -2.98 0.93
C GLU A 67 2.83 -3.90 1.47
N ILE A 68 3.03 -3.87 2.77
CA ILE A 68 3.97 -4.74 3.46
C ILE A 68 3.19 -5.71 4.32
N VAL A 69 3.33 -7.00 4.02
CA VAL A 69 2.76 -8.05 4.86
C VAL A 69 3.76 -8.35 5.97
N VAL A 70 3.32 -8.16 7.21
CA VAL A 70 4.12 -8.45 8.40
C VAL A 70 3.45 -9.52 9.24
N GLN A 71 4.25 -10.35 9.89
CA GLN A 71 3.80 -11.35 10.84
C GLN A 71 3.98 -10.82 12.26
N LEU A 72 2.91 -10.91 13.06
CA LEU A 72 2.90 -10.57 14.48
C LEU A 72 3.42 -11.75 15.32
N LYS A 73 3.74 -11.50 16.59
CA LYS A 73 4.12 -12.55 17.57
C LYS A 73 3.07 -13.66 17.68
N THR A 74 1.80 -13.32 17.48
CA THR A 74 0.66 -14.25 17.51
C THR A 74 0.52 -15.10 16.24
N GLN A 75 1.54 -15.13 15.36
CA GLN A 75 1.55 -15.77 14.03
C GLN A 75 0.54 -15.19 13.03
N GLN A 76 -0.34 -14.28 13.45
CA GLN A 76 -1.26 -13.56 12.57
C GLN A 76 -0.50 -12.63 11.62
N LYS A 77 -0.96 -12.58 10.37
CA LYS A 77 -0.40 -11.71 9.34
C LYS A 77 -1.25 -10.45 9.28
N THR A 78 -0.60 -9.30 9.30
CA THR A 78 -1.26 -8.00 9.08
C THR A 78 -0.61 -7.26 7.92
N VAL A 79 -1.33 -6.26 7.44
CA VAL A 79 -0.91 -5.41 6.34
C VAL A 79 -0.60 -4.03 6.90
N LEU A 80 0.62 -3.59 6.67
CA LEU A 80 1.09 -2.23 6.93
C LEU A 80 1.53 -1.60 5.62
N TYR A 81 1.69 -0.28 5.60
CA TYR A 81 2.10 0.42 4.41
C TYR A 81 3.42 1.16 4.61
N LEU A 82 4.25 1.20 3.58
CA LEU A 82 5.56 1.83 3.59
C LEU A 82 5.73 2.66 2.31
N ASN A 83 6.35 3.83 2.42
CA ASN A 83 6.75 4.59 1.23
C ASN A 83 7.98 3.97 0.54
N SER A 84 8.25 4.32 -0.72
CA SER A 84 9.41 3.80 -1.47
C SER A 84 10.75 4.10 -0.80
N ALA A 85 10.85 5.22 -0.07
CA ALA A 85 12.04 5.62 0.66
C ALA A 85 12.28 4.83 1.97
N GLY A 86 11.29 4.06 2.44
CA GLY A 86 11.39 3.30 3.70
C GLY A 86 11.46 4.18 4.96
N THR A 87 10.98 5.43 4.88
CA THR A 87 11.06 6.42 5.96
C THR A 87 9.75 6.63 6.70
N LEU A 88 8.62 6.31 6.08
CA LEU A 88 7.28 6.54 6.61
C LEU A 88 6.47 5.25 6.58
N VAL A 89 5.92 4.90 7.73
CA VAL A 89 5.01 3.76 7.90
C VAL A 89 3.61 4.28 8.14
N PHE A 90 2.63 3.72 7.46
CA PHE A 90 1.22 3.96 7.70
C PHE A 90 0.54 2.67 8.18
N ALA A 91 -0.12 2.75 9.34
CA ALA A 91 -0.88 1.67 9.95
C ALA A 91 -2.37 2.04 9.94
N GLY A 92 -3.14 1.47 9.02
CA GLY A 92 -4.54 1.81 8.84
C GLY A 92 -5.21 0.97 7.77
N SER A 93 -6.41 1.40 7.35
CA SER A 93 -7.17 0.75 6.28
C SER A 93 -7.14 1.58 4.99
N LEU A 94 -6.91 0.90 3.88
CA LEU A 94 -7.02 1.43 2.53
C LEU A 94 -8.39 1.03 1.96
N PHE A 95 -9.20 2.02 1.62
CA PHE A 95 -10.52 1.82 1.05
C PHE A 95 -10.52 2.17 -0.43
N ASP A 96 -11.04 1.26 -1.25
CA ASP A 96 -11.47 1.58 -2.61
C ASP A 96 -12.86 2.20 -2.53
N ILE A 97 -12.95 3.50 -2.79
CA ILE A 97 -14.20 4.26 -2.72
C ILE A 97 -15.16 3.87 -3.84
N ASN A 98 -14.63 3.56 -5.03
CA ASN A 98 -15.46 3.23 -6.20
C ASN A 98 -16.19 1.90 -5.97
N ASN A 99 -15.47 0.92 -5.43
CA ASN A 99 -16.03 -0.40 -5.15
C ASN A 99 -16.62 -0.50 -3.72
N ARG A 100 -16.40 0.48 -2.85
CA ARG A 100 -16.77 0.50 -1.43
C ARG A 100 -16.18 -0.69 -0.66
N ILE A 101 -14.95 -1.07 -0.99
CA ILE A 101 -14.26 -2.23 -0.41
C ILE A 101 -13.10 -1.75 0.47
N ASN A 102 -12.95 -2.35 1.65
CA ASN A 102 -11.73 -2.22 2.44
C ASN A 102 -10.70 -3.23 1.92
N LEU A 103 -9.72 -2.73 1.16
CA LEU A 103 -8.68 -3.55 0.53
C LEU A 103 -7.79 -4.22 1.59
N THR A 104 -7.45 -3.49 2.66
CA THR A 104 -6.64 -4.01 3.76
C THR A 104 -7.34 -5.18 4.46
N LYS A 105 -8.63 -5.03 4.76
CA LYS A 105 -9.43 -6.08 5.42
C LYS A 105 -9.54 -7.33 4.54
N ALA A 106 -9.89 -7.16 3.26
CA ALA A 106 -9.97 -8.28 2.32
C ALA A 106 -8.63 -9.01 2.19
N ARG A 107 -7.52 -8.26 2.18
CA ARG A 107 -6.16 -8.82 2.17
C ARG A 107 -5.85 -9.58 3.45
N GLN A 108 -6.15 -9.02 4.62
CA GLN A 108 -5.96 -9.68 5.91
C GLN A 108 -6.77 -10.97 6.03
N GLU A 109 -8.03 -10.97 5.59
CA GLU A 109 -8.89 -12.17 5.55
C GLU A 109 -8.29 -13.26 4.64
N THR A 110 -7.70 -12.86 3.52
CA THR A 110 -7.01 -13.79 2.60
C THR A 110 -5.75 -14.36 3.24
N LEU A 111 -4.93 -13.51 3.87
CA LEU A 111 -3.65 -13.90 4.47
C LEU A 111 -3.80 -14.83 5.69
N ASN A 112 -4.88 -14.65 6.44
CA ASN A 112 -5.19 -15.40 7.66
C ASN A 112 -6.27 -16.46 7.44
N ARG A 113 -6.59 -16.79 6.19
CA ARG A 113 -7.54 -17.86 5.89
C ARG A 113 -7.01 -19.18 6.44
N VAL A 114 -7.83 -19.86 7.24
CA VAL A 114 -7.56 -21.22 7.72
C VAL A 114 -7.79 -22.19 6.56
N ASP A 115 -6.86 -23.13 6.38
CA ASP A 115 -7.05 -24.24 5.46
C ASP A 115 -8.12 -25.17 6.02
N PHE A 116 -9.21 -25.36 5.28
CA PHE A 116 -10.29 -26.23 5.74
C PHE A 116 -9.83 -27.69 5.83
N ALA A 117 -8.86 -28.10 5.01
CA ALA A 117 -8.32 -29.46 5.03
C ALA A 117 -7.40 -29.72 6.23
N SER A 118 -6.90 -28.67 6.90
CA SER A 118 -6.08 -28.83 8.11
C SER A 118 -6.91 -29.01 9.38
N ILE A 119 -8.24 -28.86 9.30
CA ILE A 119 -9.12 -29.06 10.44
C ILE A 119 -9.37 -30.57 10.61
N PRO A 120 -9.02 -31.17 11.76
CA PRO A 120 -9.30 -32.57 12.03
C PRO A 120 -10.82 -32.79 12.15
N VAL A 121 -11.37 -33.68 11.33
CA VAL A 121 -12.82 -33.99 11.30
C VAL A 121 -13.10 -35.46 11.61
N ASP A 122 -12.12 -36.21 12.14
CA ASP A 122 -12.28 -37.64 12.39
C ASP A 122 -13.33 -37.96 13.47
N ASN A 123 -13.55 -37.03 14.41
CA ASN A 123 -14.51 -37.15 15.51
C ASN A 123 -15.57 -36.04 15.45
N ASP A 124 -16.02 -35.67 14.25
CA ASP A 124 -17.06 -34.67 14.08
C ASP A 124 -18.48 -35.27 14.17
N LEU A 125 -19.47 -34.41 14.43
CA LEU A 125 -20.88 -34.75 14.32
C LEU A 125 -21.45 -34.09 13.07
N VAL A 126 -21.69 -34.89 12.04
CA VAL A 126 -22.26 -34.39 10.78
C VAL A 126 -23.76 -34.17 10.92
N LEU A 127 -24.18 -32.90 10.92
CA LEU A 127 -25.58 -32.51 10.86
C LEU A 127 -25.98 -32.14 9.42
N GLY A 128 -26.97 -32.85 8.87
CA GLY A 128 -27.49 -32.61 7.52
C GLY A 128 -26.94 -33.57 6.47
N ASN A 129 -26.68 -33.08 5.24
CA ASN A 129 -26.24 -33.92 4.12
C ASN A 129 -24.70 -34.03 4.08
N PRO A 130 -24.11 -35.25 4.19
CA PRO A 130 -22.65 -35.44 4.15
C PRO A 130 -21.99 -34.96 2.83
N SER A 131 -22.75 -34.98 1.74
CA SER A 131 -22.32 -34.58 0.38
C SER A 131 -22.65 -33.13 0.04
N ALA A 132 -22.98 -32.29 1.03
CA ALA A 132 -23.26 -30.88 0.80
C ALA A 132 -22.04 -30.15 0.19
N LYS A 133 -22.30 -29.31 -0.82
CA LYS A 133 -21.27 -28.50 -1.50
C LYS A 133 -20.67 -27.42 -0.61
N LYS A 134 -21.45 -26.92 0.35
CA LYS A 134 -21.03 -25.93 1.34
C LYS A 134 -21.04 -26.61 2.70
N LYS A 135 -19.90 -26.61 3.37
CA LYS A 135 -19.73 -27.17 4.70
C LYS A 135 -19.38 -26.04 5.67
N VAL A 136 -19.90 -26.13 6.88
CA VAL A 136 -19.59 -25.22 7.98
C VAL A 136 -19.11 -26.10 9.13
N ILE A 137 -17.97 -25.77 9.71
CA ILE A 137 -17.45 -26.42 10.92
C ILE A 137 -17.75 -25.47 12.08
N VAL A 138 -18.42 -26.00 13.09
CA VAL A 138 -18.69 -25.30 14.35
C VAL A 138 -17.90 -26.01 15.43
N PHE A 139 -17.09 -25.25 16.16
CA PHE A 139 -16.46 -25.71 17.39
C PHE A 139 -17.38 -25.31 18.53
N ASP A 140 -17.87 -26.30 19.28
CA ASP A 140 -18.84 -26.10 20.35
C ASP A 140 -18.35 -26.83 21.62
N ASP A 141 -18.71 -26.29 22.78
CA ASP A 141 -18.37 -26.84 24.10
C ASP A 141 -19.70 -27.11 24.83
N PRO A 142 -19.97 -28.33 25.34
CA PRO A 142 -21.26 -28.69 25.93
C PRO A 142 -21.63 -27.94 27.23
N ASP A 143 -20.71 -27.16 27.80
CA ASP A 143 -20.90 -26.38 29.04
C ASP A 143 -21.64 -25.03 28.84
#